data_AF-A0A6N7IAP8-F1
#
_entry.id   AF-A0A6N7IAP8-F1
#
_cell.length_a   1.000
_cell.length_b   1.000
_cell.length_c   1.000
_cell.angle_alpha   90.00
_cell.angle_beta   90.00
_cell.angle_gamma   90.00
#
_symmetry.space_group_name_H-M   'P 1'
#
loop_
_entity.id
_entity.type
_entity.pdbx_description
1 polymer ?
#
loop_
_entity_poly.entity_id
_entity_poly.type
_entity_poly.pdbx_seq_one_letter_code
_entity_poly.pdbx_strand_id
1 'polypeptide(L)'
;MGTRGHGRGQRQGPGHEYDQEYDQEHAARVFTAHRHVLVGVAYRILGEVAEAEDAVQEAWPRWAAGASPRIVDARGYLIRVTTRLAIDRLRRLKARREAYVGPWLPEPLFPGPDIADEIELSESISMAMLVVLETLSPLERAVFVLREAFAFCYPEIAETLGRSEDAVRQLAHRARRHVQARRPRFDTDQATRRRVTERFMAACRDADLQALMEQLAPGVTLVGDGGGRARGAPRRPIHGADKVARFLHSGLKSPVPGVAYQLVTANGGPAILITMQGTSRAVVVLDVADELIETIHLIVNPDKLPTTAGQAAMDREIPLDSIREAVHAEGSRADKAARIAELLRVASGYRWVGIYEIAENMVRNLAWSGPSAPAHPTFPTSQGLTSSTVATRATVVVNDVTADPRYLEALADTRAEMIVPILDPASGGVVGTIDVESDRANAFSLTDRRTFEECAEAILPMYSAPVTG
;
A
#
# COMPACT_ATOMS: atom_id res chain seq x y z
N MET A 1 -35.31 50.90 37.25
CA MET A 1 -36.19 49.71 37.11
C MET A 1 -36.18 49.30 35.66
N GLY A 2 -35.46 48.22 35.33
CA GLY A 2 -35.36 47.70 33.97
C GLY A 2 -36.30 46.52 33.76
N THR A 3 -36.79 46.35 32.53
CA THR A 3 -37.37 45.10 32.06
C THR A 3 -36.83 44.79 30.67
N ARG A 4 -36.13 43.65 30.59
CA ARG A 4 -35.38 43.13 29.45
C ARG A 4 -36.31 42.47 28.44
N GLY A 5 -36.02 42.68 27.15
CA GLY A 5 -36.60 41.95 26.03
C GLY A 5 -36.22 40.47 26.06
N HIS A 6 -37.19 39.62 25.74
CA HIS A 6 -37.01 38.18 25.55
C HIS A 6 -36.27 37.89 24.23
N GLY A 7 -35.05 37.38 24.33
CA GLY A 7 -34.36 36.72 23.22
C GLY A 7 -34.97 35.34 22.98
N ARG A 8 -35.46 35.08 21.76
CA ARG A 8 -35.79 33.73 21.30
C ARG A 8 -34.49 32.95 21.12
N GLY A 9 -34.17 32.06 22.06
CA GLY A 9 -33.17 31.02 21.85
C GLY A 9 -33.67 30.01 20.83
N GLN A 10 -32.99 29.90 19.69
CA GLN A 10 -33.11 28.75 18.80
C GLN A 10 -32.65 27.51 19.57
N ARG A 11 -33.59 26.60 19.84
CA ARG A 11 -33.25 25.25 20.30
C ARG A 11 -32.72 24.47 19.10
N GLN A 12 -31.43 24.12 19.13
CA GLN A 12 -30.89 23.05 18.29
C GLN A 12 -31.56 21.75 18.73
N GLY A 13 -32.36 21.15 17.83
CA GLY A 13 -33.04 19.88 18.10
C GLY A 13 -32.14 18.67 17.79
N PRO A 14 -32.48 17.48 18.31
CA PRO A 14 -31.71 16.24 18.16
C PRO A 14 -31.57 15.72 16.72
N GLY A 15 -32.25 16.31 15.72
CA GLY A 15 -32.16 15.89 14.32
C GLY A 15 -30.84 16.23 13.62
N HIS A 16 -30.08 17.21 14.12
CA HIS A 16 -28.82 17.63 13.47
C HIS A 16 -27.65 16.65 13.68
N GLU A 17 -27.61 15.93 14.81
CA GLU A 17 -26.59 14.90 15.06
C GLU A 17 -26.86 13.64 14.23
N TYR A 18 -28.13 13.22 14.13
CA TYR A 18 -28.53 12.07 13.30
C TYR A 18 -28.27 12.29 11.80
N ASP A 19 -28.52 13.50 11.26
CA ASP A 19 -28.25 13.82 9.86
C ASP A 19 -26.73 13.85 9.56
N GLN A 20 -25.90 14.33 10.50
CA GLN A 20 -24.44 14.36 10.34
C GLN A 20 -23.79 12.98 10.42
N GLU A 21 -24.28 12.12 11.30
CA GLU A 21 -23.76 10.75 11.46
C GLU A 21 -24.11 9.88 10.25
N TYR A 22 -25.33 10.00 9.72
CA TYR A 22 -25.77 9.34 8.49
C TYR A 22 -24.98 9.79 7.25
N ASP A 23 -24.69 11.10 7.13
CA ASP A 23 -23.88 11.66 6.04
C ASP A 23 -22.43 11.14 6.07
N GLN A 24 -21.83 10.97 7.26
CA GLN A 24 -20.48 10.43 7.40
C GLN A 24 -20.41 8.94 7.06
N GLU A 25 -21.37 8.14 7.52
CA GLU A 25 -21.42 6.70 7.21
C GLU A 25 -21.65 6.45 5.71
N HIS A 26 -22.51 7.24 5.07
CA HIS A 26 -22.68 7.21 3.63
C HIS A 26 -21.40 7.61 2.89
N ALA A 27 -20.75 8.71 3.30
CA ALA A 27 -19.49 9.15 2.71
C ALA A 27 -18.40 8.09 2.83
N ALA A 28 -18.28 7.44 3.99
CA ALA A 28 -17.33 6.36 4.23
C ALA A 28 -17.59 5.16 3.31
N ARG A 29 -18.84 4.68 3.23
CA ARG A 29 -19.21 3.57 2.33
C ARG A 29 -18.89 3.88 0.87
N VAL A 30 -19.22 5.08 0.39
CA VAL A 30 -18.92 5.50 -0.99
C VAL A 30 -17.41 5.57 -1.22
N PHE A 31 -16.65 6.11 -0.28
CA PHE A 31 -15.19 6.20 -0.41
C PHE A 31 -14.54 4.82 -0.43
N THR A 32 -14.91 3.93 0.50
CA THR A 32 -14.40 2.55 0.57
C THR A 32 -14.71 1.79 -0.71
N ALA A 33 -15.93 1.91 -1.25
CA ALA A 33 -16.31 1.29 -2.52
C ALA A 33 -15.43 1.71 -3.70
N HIS A 34 -14.86 2.92 -3.68
CA HIS A 34 -14.00 3.43 -4.75
C HIS A 34 -12.51 3.36 -4.42
N ARG A 35 -12.10 3.01 -3.20
CA ARG A 35 -10.70 3.07 -2.73
C ARG A 35 -9.75 2.33 -3.68
N HIS A 36 -10.14 1.13 -4.15
CA HIS A 36 -9.32 0.32 -5.05
C HIS A 36 -9.00 1.05 -6.37
N VAL A 37 -10.01 1.65 -7.03
CA VAL A 37 -9.82 2.45 -8.25
C VAL A 37 -8.89 3.62 -7.98
N LEU A 38 -9.07 4.30 -6.84
CA LEU A 38 -8.28 5.48 -6.49
C LEU A 38 -6.81 5.11 -6.25
N VAL A 39 -6.53 4.02 -5.53
CA VAL A 39 -5.17 3.49 -5.34
C VAL A 39 -4.59 3.13 -6.70
N GLY A 40 -5.37 2.52 -7.58
CA GLY A 40 -4.91 2.15 -8.90
C GLY A 40 -4.57 3.29 -9.84
N VAL A 41 -5.35 4.38 -9.79
CA VAL A 41 -5.03 5.63 -10.49
C VAL A 41 -3.74 6.22 -9.91
N ALA A 42 -3.67 6.37 -8.60
CA ALA A 42 -2.55 7.00 -7.92
C ALA A 42 -1.24 6.22 -8.13
N TYR A 43 -1.25 4.89 -8.02
CA TYR A 43 -0.10 4.03 -8.24
C TYR A 43 0.44 4.12 -9.67
N ARG A 44 -0.42 4.12 -10.69
CA ARG A 44 0.02 4.28 -12.09
C ARG A 44 0.62 5.65 -12.38
N ILE A 45 0.23 6.66 -11.61
CA ILE A 45 0.82 8.00 -11.71
C ILE A 45 2.14 8.04 -10.93
N LEU A 46 2.19 7.52 -9.71
CA LEU A 46 3.31 7.71 -8.77
C LEU A 46 4.41 6.66 -8.93
N GLY A 47 4.05 5.40 -9.17
CA GLY A 47 4.98 4.28 -9.29
C GLY A 47 5.48 3.71 -7.95
N GLU A 48 4.84 4.09 -6.84
CA GLU A 48 5.09 3.61 -5.47
C GLU A 48 3.74 3.39 -4.79
N VAL A 49 3.61 2.30 -4.03
CA VAL A 49 2.37 1.88 -3.37
C VAL A 49 2.06 2.80 -2.20
N ALA A 50 3.05 3.05 -1.33
CA ALA A 50 2.88 3.92 -0.17
C ALA A 50 2.45 5.35 -0.57
N GLU A 51 3.10 5.94 -1.57
CA GLU A 51 2.73 7.27 -2.07
C GLU A 51 1.31 7.29 -2.69
N ALA A 52 0.89 6.17 -3.30
CA ALA A 52 -0.46 6.03 -3.83
C ALA A 52 -1.50 5.98 -2.71
N GLU A 53 -1.26 5.19 -1.66
CA GLU A 53 -2.14 5.10 -0.51
C GLU A 53 -2.26 6.43 0.22
N ASP A 54 -1.14 7.12 0.45
CA ASP A 54 -1.11 8.45 1.05
C ASP A 54 -1.94 9.44 0.24
N ALA A 55 -1.83 9.42 -1.10
CA ALA A 55 -2.61 10.29 -1.97
C ALA A 55 -4.11 10.02 -1.87
N VAL A 56 -4.50 8.74 -1.70
CA VAL A 56 -5.90 8.35 -1.48
C VAL A 56 -6.36 8.78 -0.10
N GLN A 57 -5.58 8.55 0.95
CA GLN A 57 -5.90 8.99 2.30
C GLN A 57 -6.07 10.51 2.38
N GLU A 58 -5.22 11.28 1.69
CA GLU A 58 -5.33 12.73 1.62
C GLU A 58 -6.56 13.20 0.82
N ALA A 59 -7.15 12.35 -0.02
CA ALA A 59 -8.42 12.64 -0.70
C ALA A 59 -9.63 12.53 0.25
N TRP A 60 -9.56 11.73 1.31
CA TRP A 60 -10.68 11.51 2.25
C TRP A 60 -11.18 12.80 2.90
N PRO A 61 -10.36 13.67 3.52
CA PRO A 61 -10.87 14.90 4.14
C PRO A 61 -11.58 15.82 3.15
N ARG A 62 -11.13 15.83 1.89
CA ARG A 62 -11.73 16.63 0.80
C ARG A 62 -13.05 16.04 0.31
N TRP A 63 -13.22 14.73 0.45
CA TRP A 63 -14.49 14.04 0.23
C TRP A 63 -15.42 14.27 1.42
N ALA A 64 -15.01 13.94 2.64
CA ALA A 64 -15.81 14.06 3.85
C ALA A 64 -16.32 15.50 4.11
N ALA A 65 -15.51 16.53 3.83
CA ALA A 65 -15.94 17.92 3.97
C ALA A 65 -16.92 18.40 2.88
N GLY A 66 -17.01 17.68 1.76
CA GLY A 66 -17.77 18.06 0.57
C GLY A 66 -18.81 17.04 0.10
N ALA A 67 -18.92 15.88 0.77
CA ALA A 67 -19.81 14.75 0.48
C ALA A 67 -21.26 15.10 0.83
N SER A 68 -21.74 16.19 0.24
CA SER A 68 -23.14 16.54 0.23
C SER A 68 -23.85 15.63 -0.79
N PRO A 69 -25.13 15.28 -0.60
CA PRO A 69 -25.99 14.64 -1.62
C PRO A 69 -26.10 15.43 -2.95
N ARG A 70 -25.41 16.57 -3.08
CA ARG A 70 -25.27 17.37 -4.31
C ARG A 70 -24.18 16.87 -5.27
N ILE A 71 -23.26 16.00 -4.86
CA ILE A 71 -22.27 15.42 -5.77
C ILE A 71 -22.94 14.28 -6.55
N VAL A 72 -23.34 14.57 -7.79
CA VAL A 72 -24.04 13.63 -8.69
C VAL A 72 -23.14 12.47 -9.13
N ASP A 73 -21.84 12.72 -9.30
CA ASP A 73 -20.84 11.71 -9.68
C ASP A 73 -19.70 11.65 -8.64
N ALA A 74 -19.89 10.82 -7.62
CA ALA A 74 -18.90 10.58 -6.58
C ALA A 74 -17.59 10.00 -7.14
N ARG A 75 -17.69 9.07 -8.11
CA ARG A 75 -16.54 8.40 -8.71
C ARG A 75 -15.65 9.38 -9.46
N GLY A 76 -16.24 10.20 -10.34
CA GLY A 76 -15.52 11.21 -11.10
C GLY A 76 -14.89 12.28 -10.22
N TYR A 77 -15.58 12.70 -9.14
CA TYR A 77 -15.01 13.63 -8.16
C TYR A 77 -13.79 13.03 -7.44
N LEU A 78 -13.91 11.81 -6.91
CA LEU A 78 -12.83 11.16 -6.18
C LEU A 78 -11.60 10.93 -7.06
N ILE A 79 -11.79 10.41 -8.28
CA ILE A 79 -10.70 10.20 -9.25
C ILE A 79 -10.02 11.53 -9.58
N ARG A 80 -10.78 12.61 -9.73
CA ARG A 80 -10.24 13.95 -9.99
C ARG A 80 -9.37 14.44 -8.83
N VAL A 81 -9.87 14.36 -7.60
CA VAL A 81 -9.13 14.80 -6.41
C VAL A 81 -7.85 13.98 -6.26
N THR A 82 -7.94 12.65 -6.28
CA THR A 82 -6.79 11.75 -6.18
C THR A 82 -5.77 11.99 -7.30
N THR A 83 -6.22 12.21 -8.54
CA THR A 83 -5.33 12.50 -9.66
C THR A 83 -4.55 13.80 -9.45
N ARG A 84 -5.20 14.87 -8.99
CA ARG A 84 -4.52 16.15 -8.71
C ARG A 84 -3.44 15.97 -7.63
N LEU A 85 -3.76 15.24 -6.57
CA LEU A 85 -2.82 14.92 -5.49
C LEU A 85 -1.63 14.10 -5.99
N ALA A 86 -1.90 13.07 -6.80
CA ALA A 86 -0.86 12.24 -7.39
C ALA A 86 0.04 13.04 -8.35
N ILE A 87 -0.50 13.97 -9.15
CA ILE A 87 0.32 14.84 -10.01
C ILE A 87 1.23 15.75 -9.17
N ASP A 88 0.68 16.38 -8.13
CA ASP A 88 1.45 17.29 -7.29
C ASP A 88 2.55 16.55 -6.50
N ARG A 89 2.26 15.33 -6.02
CA ARG A 89 3.25 14.42 -5.44
C ARG A 89 4.30 14.02 -6.45
N LEU A 90 3.91 13.58 -7.65
CA LEU A 90 4.83 13.17 -8.70
C LEU A 90 5.81 14.30 -9.10
N ARG A 91 5.38 15.56 -9.09
CA ARG A 91 6.29 16.70 -9.32
C ARG A 91 7.38 16.78 -8.25
N ARG A 92 7.05 16.55 -6.98
CA ARG A 92 8.02 16.53 -5.87
C ARG A 92 8.93 15.29 -5.94
N LEU A 93 8.34 14.12 -6.18
CA LEU A 93 9.08 12.86 -6.30
C LEU A 93 10.06 12.89 -7.47
N LYS A 94 9.71 13.49 -8.62
CA LYS A 94 10.60 13.58 -9.77
C LYS A 94 11.89 14.35 -9.44
N ALA A 95 11.79 15.45 -8.70
CA ALA A 95 12.97 16.17 -8.20
C ALA A 95 13.80 15.33 -7.22
N ARG A 96 13.16 14.57 -6.33
CA ARG A 96 13.86 13.62 -5.44
C ARG A 96 14.55 12.50 -6.21
N ARG A 97 13.91 12.00 -7.28
CA ARG A 97 14.43 10.94 -8.15
C ARG A 97 15.64 11.39 -8.98
N GLU A 98 15.83 12.68 -9.23
CA GLU A 98 17.06 13.20 -9.86
C GLU A 98 18.29 12.98 -8.97
N ALA A 99 18.13 12.98 -7.65
CA ALA A 99 19.17 12.66 -6.69
C ALA A 99 19.28 11.16 -6.38
N TYR A 100 18.53 10.30 -7.08
CA TYR A 100 18.50 8.86 -6.84
C TYR A 100 19.82 8.18 -7.25
N VAL A 101 20.32 7.29 -6.41
CA VAL A 101 21.58 6.58 -6.68
C VAL A 101 21.31 5.36 -7.56
N GLY A 102 21.53 5.52 -8.87
CA GLY A 102 21.35 4.49 -9.88
C GLY A 102 20.02 4.61 -10.62
N PRO A 103 19.66 3.62 -11.45
CA PRO A 103 18.35 3.57 -12.11
C PRO A 103 17.19 3.51 -11.10
N TRP A 104 16.10 4.21 -11.42
CA TRP A 104 14.83 4.10 -10.70
C TRP A 104 13.90 3.13 -11.44
N LEU A 105 13.34 2.16 -10.72
CA LEU A 105 12.26 1.28 -11.19
C LEU A 105 11.01 1.50 -10.32
N PRO A 106 9.79 1.42 -10.87
CA PRO A 106 8.56 1.41 -10.07
C PRO A 106 8.57 0.28 -9.03
N GLU A 107 7.91 0.52 -7.89
CA GLU A 107 7.70 -0.50 -6.86
C GLU A 107 6.84 -1.64 -7.42
N PRO A 108 7.29 -2.91 -7.37
CA PRO A 108 6.48 -4.04 -7.83
C PRO A 108 5.23 -4.22 -6.97
N LEU A 109 4.08 -4.40 -7.63
CA LEU A 109 2.82 -4.69 -6.95
C LEU A 109 2.53 -6.19 -6.98
N PHE A 110 2.41 -6.83 -5.83
CA PHE A 110 2.05 -8.25 -5.70
C PHE A 110 0.54 -8.39 -5.47
N PRO A 111 -0.12 -9.41 -6.03
CA PRO A 111 -1.48 -9.75 -5.61
C PRO A 111 -1.43 -10.27 -4.16
N GLY A 112 -2.28 -9.75 -3.31
CA GLY A 112 -2.53 -10.25 -1.97
C GLY A 112 -3.56 -11.38 -1.96
N PRO A 113 -3.86 -11.93 -0.77
CA PRO A 113 -4.63 -13.16 -0.61
C PRO A 113 -6.14 -13.05 -0.92
N ASP A 114 -6.67 -11.86 -1.21
CA ASP A 114 -8.08 -11.69 -1.59
C ASP A 114 -8.21 -11.30 -3.08
N ILE A 115 -8.68 -12.28 -3.85
CA ILE A 115 -8.22 -12.54 -5.24
C ILE A 115 -9.07 -11.79 -6.30
N ALA A 116 -10.04 -10.95 -5.92
CA ALA A 116 -10.87 -10.25 -6.90
C ALA A 116 -10.35 -8.84 -7.25
N ASP A 117 -10.21 -7.96 -6.26
CA ASP A 117 -9.98 -6.52 -6.50
C ASP A 117 -8.51 -6.18 -6.79
N GLU A 118 -7.56 -6.94 -6.23
CA GLU A 118 -6.12 -6.78 -6.48
C GLU A 118 -5.67 -7.44 -7.79
N ILE A 119 -6.42 -8.45 -8.25
CA ILE A 119 -6.26 -9.01 -9.59
C ILE A 119 -6.62 -7.97 -10.63
N GLU A 120 -7.75 -7.25 -10.52
CA GLU A 120 -8.09 -6.19 -11.47
C GLU A 120 -7.02 -5.09 -11.52
N LEU A 121 -6.45 -4.73 -10.35
CA LEU A 121 -5.41 -3.71 -10.26
C LEU A 121 -4.05 -4.16 -10.84
N SER A 122 -3.67 -5.42 -10.59
CA SER A 122 -2.40 -5.99 -11.04
C SER A 122 -2.44 -6.47 -12.50
N GLU A 123 -3.57 -7.00 -12.99
CA GLU A 123 -3.78 -7.38 -14.39
C GLU A 123 -3.79 -6.17 -15.33
N SER A 124 -4.13 -4.98 -14.83
CA SER A 124 -4.34 -3.81 -15.67
C SER A 124 -3.06 -3.02 -16.02
N ILE A 125 -1.87 -3.35 -15.49
CA ILE A 125 -0.62 -2.75 -16.00
C ILE A 125 0.63 -3.61 -15.72
N SER A 126 1.43 -3.86 -16.76
CA SER A 126 2.72 -4.55 -16.62
C SER A 126 3.81 -3.64 -16.03
N MET A 127 4.79 -4.23 -15.35
CA MET A 127 5.98 -3.53 -14.83
C MET A 127 6.63 -2.66 -15.91
N ALA A 128 6.85 -3.22 -17.10
CA ALA A 128 7.49 -2.47 -18.16
C ALA A 128 6.65 -1.31 -18.71
N MET A 129 5.32 -1.39 -18.68
CA MET A 129 4.50 -0.20 -18.94
C MET A 129 4.74 0.88 -17.89
N LEU A 130 4.80 0.54 -16.59
CA LEU A 130 5.14 1.51 -15.53
C LEU A 130 6.52 2.14 -15.75
N VAL A 131 7.52 1.35 -16.14
CA VAL A 131 8.86 1.84 -16.51
C VAL A 131 8.80 2.80 -17.69
N VAL A 132 7.97 2.53 -18.71
CA VAL A 132 7.78 3.46 -19.83
C VAL A 132 7.09 4.75 -19.37
N LEU A 133 6.08 4.66 -18.50
CA LEU A 133 5.42 5.81 -17.90
C LEU A 133 6.40 6.69 -17.11
N GLU A 134 7.48 6.11 -16.57
CA GLU A 134 8.56 6.87 -15.91
C GLU A 134 9.20 7.93 -16.80
N THR A 135 9.18 7.72 -18.12
CA THR A 135 9.76 8.66 -19.08
C THR A 135 8.88 9.88 -19.39
N LEU A 136 7.61 9.86 -18.97
CA LEU A 136 6.65 10.94 -19.26
C LEU A 136 6.77 12.11 -18.29
N SER A 137 6.32 13.30 -18.71
CA SER A 137 6.04 14.39 -17.76
C SER A 137 4.85 14.04 -16.86
N PRO A 138 4.71 14.65 -15.66
CA PRO A 138 3.60 14.34 -14.76
C PRO A 138 2.22 14.49 -15.39
N LEU A 139 2.03 15.52 -16.23
CA LEU A 139 0.77 15.74 -16.93
C LEU A 139 0.54 14.74 -18.07
N GLU A 140 1.57 14.42 -18.86
CA GLU A 140 1.45 13.39 -19.91
C GLU A 140 1.11 12.03 -19.30
N ARG A 141 1.73 11.66 -18.18
CA ARG A 141 1.44 10.43 -17.46
C ARG A 141 -0.01 10.39 -16.97
N ALA A 142 -0.46 11.44 -16.28
CA ALA A 142 -1.84 11.49 -15.79
C ALA A 142 -2.87 11.42 -16.92
N VAL A 143 -2.66 12.16 -18.02
CA VAL A 143 -3.54 12.10 -19.20
C VAL A 143 -3.56 10.69 -19.80
N PHE A 144 -2.40 10.05 -19.93
CA PHE A 144 -2.31 8.69 -20.45
C PHE A 144 -3.05 7.69 -19.54
N VAL A 145 -2.82 7.74 -18.23
CA VAL A 145 -3.46 6.84 -17.27
C VAL A 145 -4.98 7.02 -17.29
N LEU A 146 -5.48 8.25 -17.15
CA LEU A 146 -6.92 8.50 -17.17
C LEU A 146 -7.58 8.07 -18.49
N ARG A 147 -6.90 8.28 -19.62
CA ARG A 147 -7.47 7.95 -20.93
C ARG A 147 -7.41 6.47 -21.27
N GLU A 148 -6.26 5.82 -21.05
CA GLU A 148 -5.99 4.47 -21.54
C GLU A 148 -6.34 3.40 -20.51
N ALA A 149 -6.14 3.66 -19.21
CA ALA A 149 -6.46 2.68 -18.16
C ALA A 149 -7.89 2.86 -17.62
N PHE A 150 -8.44 4.07 -17.62
CA PHE A 150 -9.74 4.38 -17.00
C PHE A 150 -10.80 4.92 -17.98
N ALA A 151 -10.48 4.97 -19.27
CA ALA A 151 -11.39 5.34 -20.35
C ALA A 151 -12.07 6.73 -20.27
N PHE A 152 -11.53 7.66 -19.47
CA PHE A 152 -12.08 9.02 -19.35
C PHE A 152 -12.06 9.75 -20.70
N CYS A 153 -13.08 10.57 -20.97
CA CYS A 153 -13.12 11.41 -22.16
C CYS A 153 -12.29 12.69 -21.98
N TYR A 154 -11.87 13.31 -23.09
CA TYR A 154 -11.05 14.52 -23.04
C TYR A 154 -11.67 15.68 -22.24
N PRO A 155 -13.00 15.96 -22.33
CA PRO A 155 -13.66 16.93 -21.47
C PRO A 155 -13.47 16.67 -19.97
N GLU A 156 -13.67 15.43 -19.50
CA GLU A 156 -13.53 15.08 -18.08
C GLU A 156 -12.07 15.22 -17.60
N ILE A 157 -11.11 14.84 -18.45
CA ILE A 157 -9.69 15.00 -18.16
C ILE A 157 -9.33 16.50 -18.11
N ALA A 158 -9.88 17.31 -19.01
CA ALA A 158 -9.67 18.76 -19.06
C ALA A 158 -10.17 19.44 -17.78
N GLU A 159 -11.38 19.08 -17.33
CA GLU A 159 -11.91 19.53 -16.04
C GLU A 159 -11.04 19.06 -14.87
N THR A 160 -10.59 17.81 -14.92
CA THR A 160 -9.73 17.23 -13.89
C THR A 160 -8.40 17.97 -13.77
N LEU A 161 -7.78 18.33 -14.89
CA LEU A 161 -6.47 18.97 -14.91
C LEU A 161 -6.55 20.50 -14.86
N GLY A 162 -7.74 21.10 -14.95
CA GLY A 162 -7.92 22.56 -15.06
C GLY A 162 -7.28 23.11 -16.34
N ARG A 163 -7.48 22.43 -17.47
CA ARG A 163 -6.88 22.75 -18.78
C ARG A 163 -7.97 22.80 -19.87
N SER A 164 -7.65 23.34 -21.04
CA SER A 164 -8.52 23.20 -22.21
C SER A 164 -8.47 21.79 -22.79
N GLU A 165 -9.55 21.34 -23.43
CA GLU A 165 -9.59 20.05 -24.12
C GLU A 165 -8.49 19.91 -25.18
N ASP A 166 -8.20 20.98 -25.92
CA ASP A 166 -7.14 20.98 -26.93
C ASP A 166 -5.77 20.72 -26.30
N ALA A 167 -5.48 21.33 -25.15
CA ALA A 167 -4.24 21.09 -24.42
C ALA A 167 -4.14 19.64 -23.93
N VAL A 168 -5.25 19.05 -23.48
CA VAL A 168 -5.30 17.64 -23.09
C VAL A 168 -5.10 16.71 -24.29
N ARG A 169 -5.72 16.98 -25.44
CA ARG A 169 -5.53 16.20 -26.68
C ARG A 169 -4.07 16.21 -27.12
N GLN A 170 -3.41 17.37 -27.05
CA GLN A 170 -1.98 17.47 -27.34
C GLN A 170 -1.12 16.67 -26.35
N LEU A 171 -1.41 16.74 -25.04
CA LEU A 171 -0.74 15.94 -24.03
C LEU A 171 -0.93 14.43 -24.28
N ALA A 172 -2.15 14.00 -24.60
CA ALA A 172 -2.45 12.61 -24.91
C ALA A 172 -1.68 12.12 -26.13
N HIS A 173 -1.64 12.92 -27.20
CA HIS A 173 -0.86 12.60 -28.39
C HIS A 173 0.64 12.46 -28.09
N ARG A 174 1.21 13.41 -27.33
CA ARG A 174 2.63 13.33 -26.91
C ARG A 174 2.89 12.10 -26.04
N ALA A 175 2.03 11.83 -25.07
CA ALA A 175 2.15 10.67 -24.20
C ALA A 175 2.12 9.36 -25.01
N ARG A 176 1.14 9.19 -25.92
CA ARG A 176 1.06 8.02 -26.81
C ARG A 176 2.32 7.87 -27.66
N ARG A 177 2.81 8.95 -28.26
CA ARG A 177 4.04 8.90 -29.07
C ARG A 177 5.25 8.48 -28.24
N HIS A 178 5.41 9.01 -27.03
CA HIS A 178 6.50 8.64 -26.13
C HIS A 178 6.42 7.18 -25.66
N VAL A 179 5.21 6.68 -25.39
CA VAL A 179 4.96 5.29 -25.02
C VAL A 179 5.25 4.38 -26.20
N GLN A 180 4.69 4.64 -27.38
CA GLN A 180 4.91 3.84 -28.59
C GLN A 180 6.38 3.75 -28.99
N ALA A 181 7.14 4.84 -28.88
CA ALA A 181 8.57 4.86 -29.17
C ALA A 181 9.42 3.99 -28.22
N ARG A 182 8.87 3.63 -27.06
CA ARG A 182 9.57 2.89 -25.99
C ARG A 182 8.86 1.61 -25.59
N ARG A 183 7.76 1.26 -26.26
CA ARG A 183 6.93 0.12 -25.91
C ARG A 183 7.73 -1.15 -26.23
N PRO A 184 8.03 -2.00 -25.23
CA PRO A 184 8.51 -3.35 -25.51
C PRO A 184 7.53 -4.08 -26.42
N ARG A 185 8.02 -5.01 -27.24
CA ARG A 185 7.16 -5.89 -28.04
C ARG A 185 6.48 -6.88 -27.10
N PHE A 186 5.39 -6.47 -26.46
CA PHE A 186 4.59 -7.29 -25.55
C PHE A 186 3.69 -8.30 -26.28
N ASP A 187 4.15 -8.87 -27.40
CA ASP A 187 3.34 -9.81 -28.19
C ASP A 187 3.42 -11.25 -27.66
N THR A 188 4.12 -11.45 -26.54
CA THR A 188 4.33 -12.76 -25.91
C THR A 188 3.20 -13.08 -24.93
N ASP A 189 2.53 -14.22 -25.14
CA ASP A 189 1.48 -14.72 -24.27
C ASP A 189 1.97 -14.97 -22.81
N GLN A 190 1.04 -15.04 -21.86
CA GLN A 190 1.35 -15.21 -20.44
C GLN A 190 2.02 -16.56 -20.12
N ALA A 191 1.66 -17.64 -20.84
CA ALA A 191 2.23 -18.96 -20.62
C ALA A 191 3.70 -19.03 -21.08
N THR A 192 4.02 -18.39 -22.20
CA THR A 192 5.39 -18.25 -22.71
C THR A 192 6.23 -17.40 -21.76
N ARG A 193 5.71 -16.26 -21.27
CA ARG A 193 6.38 -15.46 -20.24
C ARG A 193 6.68 -16.29 -18.99
N ARG A 194 5.71 -17.07 -18.49
CA ARG A 194 5.90 -17.94 -17.31
C ARG A 194 6.98 -19.00 -17.55
N ARG A 195 6.93 -19.69 -18.70
CA ARG A 195 7.91 -20.71 -19.08
C ARG A 195 9.33 -20.16 -19.14
N VAL A 196 9.53 -18.98 -19.74
CA VAL A 196 10.84 -18.33 -19.80
C VAL A 196 11.32 -17.91 -18.41
N THR A 197 10.44 -17.34 -17.58
CA THR A 197 10.78 -16.96 -16.20
C THR A 197 11.18 -18.17 -15.35
N GLU A 198 10.49 -19.31 -15.48
CA GLU A 198 10.84 -20.56 -14.77
C GLU A 198 12.20 -21.12 -15.19
N ARG A 199 12.49 -21.13 -16.50
CA ARG A 199 13.80 -21.55 -17.03
C ARG A 199 14.91 -20.62 -16.57
N PHE A 200 14.67 -19.31 -16.53
CA PHE A 200 15.64 -18.34 -16.04
C PHE A 200 15.88 -18.51 -14.52
N MET A 201 14.81 -18.73 -13.75
CA MET A 201 14.89 -19.01 -12.32
C MET A 201 15.69 -20.28 -12.04
N ALA A 202 15.47 -21.35 -12.81
CA ALA A 202 16.22 -22.59 -12.68
C ALA A 202 17.72 -22.38 -12.98
N ALA A 203 18.04 -21.70 -14.08
CA ALA A 203 19.43 -21.40 -14.44
C ALA A 203 20.13 -20.52 -13.38
N CYS A 204 19.42 -19.56 -12.76
CA CYS A 204 19.93 -18.78 -11.63
C CYS A 204 20.20 -19.66 -10.41
N ARG A 205 19.23 -20.51 -10.01
CA ARG A 205 19.34 -21.37 -8.84
C ARG A 205 20.50 -22.37 -8.97
N ASP A 206 20.68 -22.92 -10.16
CA ASP A 206 21.69 -23.94 -10.44
C ASP A 206 23.05 -23.32 -10.86
N ALA A 207 23.13 -21.98 -10.86
CA ALA A 207 24.29 -21.19 -11.30
C ALA A 207 24.78 -21.54 -12.72
N ASP A 208 23.88 -21.96 -13.60
CA ASP A 208 24.18 -22.39 -14.96
C ASP A 208 24.31 -21.19 -15.91
N LEU A 209 25.55 -20.77 -16.14
CA LEU A 209 25.88 -19.66 -17.02
C LEU A 209 25.46 -19.92 -18.48
N GLN A 210 25.58 -21.15 -18.95
CA GLN A 210 25.27 -21.51 -20.34
C GLN A 210 23.76 -21.43 -20.58
N ALA A 211 22.97 -22.03 -19.67
CA ALA A 211 21.51 -21.96 -19.72
C ALA A 211 20.99 -20.52 -19.58
N LEU A 212 21.68 -19.65 -18.82
CA LEU A 212 21.36 -18.22 -18.78
C LEU A 212 21.57 -17.58 -20.16
N MET A 213 22.75 -17.74 -20.76
CA MET A 213 23.09 -17.10 -22.05
C MET A 213 22.13 -17.50 -23.18
N GLU A 214 21.68 -18.76 -23.22
CA GLU A 214 20.74 -19.27 -24.23
C GLU A 214 19.35 -18.62 -24.18
N GLN A 215 18.99 -17.98 -23.06
CA GLN A 215 17.70 -17.31 -22.86
C GLN A 215 17.77 -15.80 -23.11
N LEU A 216 18.98 -15.22 -23.20
CA LEU A 216 19.15 -13.77 -23.34
C LEU A 216 19.12 -13.35 -24.81
N ALA A 217 18.34 -12.33 -25.14
CA ALA A 217 18.46 -11.67 -26.44
C ALA A 217 19.87 -11.06 -26.58
N PRO A 218 20.45 -10.99 -27.80
CA PRO A 218 21.77 -10.40 -28.00
C PRO A 218 21.90 -8.97 -27.44
N GLY A 219 20.83 -8.18 -27.57
CA GLY A 219 20.70 -6.80 -27.09
C GLY A 219 20.14 -6.66 -25.68
N VAL A 220 20.09 -7.73 -24.88
CA VAL A 220 19.46 -7.70 -23.55
C VAL A 220 20.02 -6.57 -22.68
N THR A 221 19.13 -5.94 -21.92
CA THR A 221 19.50 -4.92 -20.93
C THR A 221 19.13 -5.37 -19.53
N LEU A 222 20.05 -5.25 -18.57
CA LEU A 222 19.75 -5.41 -17.15
C LEU A 222 19.72 -4.03 -16.50
N VAL A 223 18.60 -3.69 -15.87
CA VAL A 223 18.39 -2.45 -15.12
C VAL A 223 18.23 -2.82 -13.64
N GLY A 224 19.07 -2.24 -12.79
CA GLY A 224 19.02 -2.50 -11.35
C GLY A 224 18.58 -1.29 -10.56
N ASP A 225 17.58 -1.45 -9.71
CA ASP A 225 17.16 -0.46 -8.72
C ASP A 225 17.66 -0.88 -7.34
N GLY A 226 18.67 -0.19 -6.83
CA GLY A 226 19.19 -0.42 -5.49
C GLY A 226 19.14 0.78 -4.54
N GLY A 227 18.74 1.96 -5.02
CA GLY A 227 18.62 3.20 -4.24
C GLY A 227 19.82 3.61 -3.40
N GLY A 228 21.02 3.13 -3.71
CA GLY A 228 22.22 3.29 -2.87
C GLY A 228 22.19 2.49 -1.55
N ARG A 229 21.14 1.71 -1.28
CA ARG A 229 20.93 0.90 -0.07
C ARG A 229 21.45 -0.54 -0.25
N ALA A 230 21.37 -1.07 -1.46
CA ALA A 230 21.82 -2.43 -1.78
C ALA A 230 23.23 -2.46 -2.36
N ARG A 231 24.19 -3.06 -1.64
CA ARG A 231 25.53 -3.34 -2.16
C ARG A 231 25.43 -4.44 -3.22
N GLY A 232 25.83 -4.14 -4.46
CA GLY A 232 25.81 -5.09 -5.58
C GLY A 232 24.79 -4.77 -6.68
N ALA A 233 23.89 -3.81 -6.47
CA ALA A 233 23.00 -3.32 -7.52
C ALA A 233 23.80 -2.59 -8.61
N PRO A 234 23.54 -2.83 -9.91
CA PRO A 234 24.19 -2.09 -10.98
C PRO A 234 23.76 -0.63 -10.97
N ARG A 235 24.71 0.28 -10.81
CA ARG A 235 24.47 1.74 -10.80
C ARG A 235 24.15 2.33 -12.17
N ARG A 236 24.32 1.55 -13.23
CA ARG A 236 24.00 1.91 -14.62
C ARG A 236 23.47 0.67 -15.33
N PRO A 237 22.56 0.81 -16.31
CA PRO A 237 22.11 -0.32 -17.11
C PRO A 237 23.29 -1.09 -17.72
N ILE A 238 23.21 -2.42 -17.70
CA ILE A 238 24.19 -3.32 -18.32
C ILE A 238 23.60 -3.81 -19.63
N HIS A 239 24.35 -3.65 -20.72
CA HIS A 239 23.90 -4.03 -22.07
C HIS A 239 24.71 -5.20 -22.62
N GLY A 240 24.01 -6.13 -23.27
CA GLY A 240 24.57 -7.26 -24.00
C GLY A 240 24.59 -8.56 -23.19
N ALA A 241 24.23 -9.67 -23.84
CA ALA A 241 24.04 -10.98 -23.21
C ALA A 241 25.25 -11.44 -22.38
N ASP A 242 26.47 -11.35 -22.92
CA ASP A 242 27.69 -11.78 -22.21
C ASP A 242 27.94 -10.98 -20.91
N LYS A 243 27.78 -9.65 -20.94
CA LYS A 243 27.98 -8.82 -19.74
C LYS A 243 26.92 -9.08 -18.69
N VAL A 244 25.66 -9.22 -19.12
CA VAL A 244 24.52 -9.52 -18.24
C VAL A 244 24.68 -10.89 -17.59
N ALA A 245 24.99 -11.93 -18.38
CA ALA A 245 25.17 -13.29 -17.89
C ALA A 245 26.33 -13.39 -16.88
N ARG A 246 27.47 -12.75 -17.17
CA ARG A 246 28.61 -12.69 -16.24
C ARG A 246 28.27 -11.96 -14.94
N PHE A 247 27.52 -10.85 -15.03
CA PHE A 247 27.06 -10.12 -13.85
C PHE A 247 26.15 -10.99 -12.97
N LEU A 248 25.11 -11.58 -13.55
CA LEU A 248 24.19 -12.49 -12.83
C LEU A 248 24.95 -13.65 -12.20
N HIS A 249 25.77 -14.35 -12.99
CA HIS A 249 26.56 -15.49 -12.52
C HIS A 249 27.55 -15.10 -11.42
N SER A 250 28.15 -13.91 -11.45
CA SER A 250 29.05 -13.45 -10.37
C SER A 250 28.34 -13.32 -9.02
N GLY A 251 27.06 -12.93 -9.00
CA GLY A 251 26.24 -12.85 -7.79
C GLY A 251 25.85 -14.22 -7.23
N LEU A 252 25.94 -15.28 -8.05
CA LEU A 252 25.54 -16.65 -7.70
C LEU A 252 26.71 -17.51 -7.19
N LYS A 253 27.96 -17.05 -7.31
CA LYS A 253 29.17 -17.86 -7.04
C LYS A 253 29.46 -18.16 -5.57
N SER A 254 28.70 -17.61 -4.64
CA SER A 254 28.81 -17.97 -3.23
C SER A 254 27.53 -18.68 -2.81
N PRO A 255 27.57 -19.98 -2.45
CA PRO A 255 26.42 -20.62 -1.84
C PRO A 255 26.17 -19.91 -0.51
N VAL A 256 25.22 -18.98 -0.50
CA VAL A 256 24.78 -18.31 0.70
C VAL A 256 23.69 -19.20 1.31
N PRO A 257 23.92 -19.83 2.47
CA PRO A 257 22.91 -20.67 3.10
C PRO A 257 21.61 -19.89 3.30
N GLY A 258 20.49 -20.52 2.93
CA GLY A 258 19.15 -19.95 3.11
C GLY A 258 18.67 -19.01 2.00
N VAL A 259 19.32 -18.99 0.83
CA VAL A 259 18.75 -18.34 -0.36
C VAL A 259 17.64 -19.20 -0.95
N ALA A 260 16.49 -18.61 -1.23
CA ALA A 260 15.39 -19.25 -1.94
C ALA A 260 14.93 -18.41 -3.12
N TYR A 261 14.51 -19.09 -4.19
CA TYR A 261 13.94 -18.50 -5.39
C TYR A 261 12.49 -18.97 -5.51
N GLN A 262 11.56 -18.02 -5.57
CA GLN A 262 10.13 -18.30 -5.66
C GLN A 262 9.56 -17.63 -6.91
N LEU A 263 8.80 -18.40 -7.70
CA LEU A 263 7.99 -17.84 -8.76
C LEU A 263 6.76 -17.17 -8.12
N VAL A 264 6.58 -15.88 -8.39
CA VAL A 264 5.46 -15.08 -7.87
C VAL A 264 4.83 -14.29 -9.03
N THR A 265 3.70 -13.64 -8.76
CA THR A 265 3.11 -12.68 -9.69
C THR A 265 3.41 -11.26 -9.20
N ALA A 266 3.89 -10.40 -10.09
CA ALA A 266 4.03 -8.97 -9.84
C ALA A 266 3.50 -8.19 -11.04
N ASN A 267 2.66 -7.18 -10.80
CA ASN A 267 2.05 -6.34 -11.84
C ASN A 267 1.40 -7.19 -12.95
N GLY A 268 0.66 -8.24 -12.55
CA GLY A 268 -0.08 -9.14 -13.44
C GLY A 268 0.79 -10.09 -14.27
N GLY A 269 2.11 -10.08 -14.07
CA GLY A 269 3.07 -10.91 -14.81
C GLY A 269 3.93 -11.81 -13.90
N PRO A 270 4.55 -12.86 -14.46
CA PRO A 270 5.46 -13.71 -13.71
C PRO A 270 6.72 -12.95 -13.29
N ALA A 271 7.11 -13.10 -12.03
CA ALA A 271 8.30 -12.52 -11.43
C ALA A 271 9.00 -13.54 -10.53
N ILE A 272 10.25 -13.26 -10.17
CA ILE A 272 11.03 -14.10 -9.26
C ILE A 272 11.31 -13.30 -8.00
N LEU A 273 10.87 -13.82 -6.86
CA LEU A 273 11.23 -13.31 -5.55
C LEU A 273 12.41 -14.10 -5.01
N ILE A 274 13.48 -13.39 -4.67
CA ILE A 274 14.68 -13.95 -4.07
C ILE A 274 14.69 -13.56 -2.61
N THR A 275 14.70 -14.56 -1.73
CA THR A 275 14.77 -14.37 -0.29
C THR A 275 16.09 -14.94 0.25
N MET A 276 16.55 -14.43 1.38
CA MET A 276 17.71 -14.93 2.09
C MET A 276 17.39 -14.98 3.58
N GLN A 277 17.41 -16.19 4.15
CA GLN A 277 16.97 -16.45 5.53
C GLN A 277 15.54 -15.92 5.76
N GLY A 278 14.65 -16.21 4.82
CA GLY A 278 13.27 -15.75 4.81
C GLY A 278 13.10 -14.28 4.40
N THR A 279 14.13 -13.43 4.43
CA THR A 279 13.97 -12.01 4.12
C THR A 279 14.09 -11.72 2.63
N SER A 280 13.14 -10.97 2.05
CA SER A 280 13.19 -10.50 0.67
C SER A 280 14.50 -9.75 0.37
N ARG A 281 15.19 -10.13 -0.70
CA ARG A 281 16.45 -9.53 -1.16
C ARG A 281 16.38 -8.96 -2.56
N ALA A 282 15.57 -9.55 -3.43
CA ALA A 282 15.38 -9.05 -4.77
C ALA A 282 14.04 -9.48 -5.35
N VAL A 283 13.54 -8.67 -6.26
CA VAL A 283 12.46 -9.05 -7.19
C VAL A 283 13.02 -8.90 -8.60
N VAL A 284 12.84 -9.93 -9.41
CA VAL A 284 13.25 -9.94 -10.82
C VAL A 284 12.01 -10.02 -11.69
N VAL A 285 11.85 -9.05 -12.59
CA VAL A 285 10.80 -9.05 -13.62
C VAL A 285 11.46 -9.08 -14.99
N LEU A 286 10.95 -9.93 -15.88
CA LEU A 286 11.52 -10.16 -17.21
C LEU A 286 10.58 -9.62 -18.30
N ASP A 287 11.14 -8.83 -19.20
CA ASP A 287 10.50 -8.52 -20.48
C ASP A 287 10.95 -9.54 -21.51
N VAL A 288 9.97 -10.25 -22.09
CA VAL A 288 10.19 -11.37 -23.01
C VAL A 288 9.57 -11.05 -24.36
N ALA A 289 10.36 -11.17 -25.42
CA ALA A 289 9.93 -11.10 -26.80
C ALA A 289 10.58 -12.24 -27.60
N ASP A 290 9.82 -12.88 -28.49
CA ASP A 290 10.32 -13.99 -29.33
C ASP A 290 10.99 -15.11 -28.51
N GLU A 291 10.41 -15.45 -27.35
CA GLU A 291 10.94 -16.40 -26.35
C GLU A 291 12.30 -16.05 -25.72
N LEU A 292 12.85 -14.88 -26.00
CA LEU A 292 14.11 -14.39 -25.45
C LEU A 292 13.87 -13.23 -24.47
N ILE A 293 14.76 -13.11 -23.50
CA ILE A 293 14.75 -12.04 -22.50
C ILE A 293 15.37 -10.78 -23.11
N GLU A 294 14.58 -9.73 -23.31
CA GLU A 294 15.03 -8.43 -23.82
C GLU A 294 15.47 -7.49 -22.69
N THR A 295 14.76 -7.51 -21.56
CA THR A 295 15.10 -6.67 -20.40
C THR A 295 14.92 -7.44 -19.09
N ILE A 296 15.86 -7.25 -18.17
CA ILE A 296 15.80 -7.76 -16.80
C ILE A 296 15.68 -6.56 -15.87
N HIS A 297 14.54 -6.45 -15.19
CA HIS A 297 14.31 -5.46 -14.13
C HIS A 297 14.66 -6.11 -12.79
N LEU A 298 15.76 -5.68 -12.18
CA LEU A 298 16.27 -6.18 -10.91
C LEU A 298 16.00 -5.15 -9.82
N ILE A 299 14.97 -5.35 -9.01
CA ILE A 299 14.65 -4.52 -7.86
C ILE A 299 15.33 -5.13 -6.63
N VAL A 300 16.25 -4.40 -6.01
CA VAL A 300 17.00 -4.82 -4.81
C VAL A 300 16.98 -3.75 -3.71
N ASN A 301 16.37 -2.59 -3.98
CA ASN A 301 16.10 -1.58 -2.97
C ASN A 301 15.15 -2.16 -1.90
N PRO A 302 15.60 -2.34 -0.64
CA PRO A 302 14.80 -2.97 0.40
C PRO A 302 13.50 -2.23 0.69
N ASP A 303 13.45 -0.92 0.43
CA ASP A 303 12.26 -0.09 0.65
C ASP A 303 11.14 -0.40 -0.38
N LYS A 304 11.42 -1.19 -1.42
CA LYS A 304 10.48 -1.60 -2.48
C LYS A 304 10.26 -3.11 -2.54
N LEU A 305 10.84 -3.86 -1.60
CA LEU A 305 10.69 -5.30 -1.55
C LEU A 305 9.51 -5.65 -0.66
N PRO A 306 8.76 -6.72 -0.99
CA PRO A 306 7.68 -7.17 -0.13
C PRO A 306 8.27 -7.50 1.25
N THR A 307 7.64 -7.00 2.30
CA THR A 307 8.07 -7.29 3.67
C THR A 307 7.97 -8.78 3.92
N THR A 308 8.92 -9.33 4.68
CA THR A 308 8.85 -10.71 5.16
C THR A 308 7.63 -10.96 6.05
N ALA A 309 6.99 -9.92 6.58
CA ALA A 309 5.68 -10.03 7.22
C ALA A 309 4.63 -10.52 6.20
N GLY A 310 4.67 -10.00 4.97
CA GLY A 310 3.88 -10.48 3.83
C GLY A 310 4.27 -11.87 3.29
N GLN A 311 5.46 -12.40 3.62
CA GLN A 311 5.83 -13.79 3.28
C GLN A 311 5.69 -14.77 4.43
N ALA A 312 5.77 -14.33 5.68
CA ALA A 312 5.25 -15.07 6.82
C ALA A 312 3.73 -15.21 6.67
N ALA A 313 3.04 -14.20 6.11
CA ALA A 313 1.63 -14.28 5.74
C ALA A 313 1.34 -15.26 4.57
N MET A 314 2.36 -15.77 3.87
CA MET A 314 2.16 -16.82 2.88
C MET A 314 2.10 -18.23 3.51
N ASP A 315 2.48 -18.38 4.79
CA ASP A 315 2.44 -19.65 5.54
C ASP A 315 1.97 -19.55 7.01
N ARG A 316 1.61 -18.36 7.52
CA ARG A 316 1.08 -18.15 8.88
C ARG A 316 -0.15 -17.26 8.81
N GLU A 317 -1.27 -17.93 8.64
CA GLU A 317 -2.58 -17.38 8.90
C GLU A 317 -2.64 -16.92 10.37
N ILE A 318 -3.04 -15.68 10.63
CA ILE A 318 -3.43 -15.30 12.00
C ILE A 318 -4.63 -16.19 12.34
N PRO A 319 -4.56 -17.02 13.39
CA PRO A 319 -5.61 -17.99 13.66
C PRO A 319 -6.85 -17.27 14.21
N LEU A 320 -7.71 -16.78 13.30
CA LEU A 320 -8.95 -16.07 13.64
C LEU A 320 -9.82 -16.89 14.61
N ASP A 321 -9.81 -18.22 14.47
CA ASP A 321 -10.50 -19.11 15.39
C ASP A 321 -9.93 -19.05 16.81
N SER A 322 -8.61 -18.97 16.97
CA SER A 322 -7.99 -18.78 18.29
C SER A 322 -8.28 -17.39 18.88
N ILE A 323 -8.43 -16.35 18.03
CA ILE A 323 -8.87 -15.03 18.49
C ILE A 323 -10.32 -15.10 18.97
N ARG A 324 -11.22 -15.73 18.21
CA ARG A 324 -12.63 -15.92 18.60
C ARG A 324 -12.75 -16.74 19.89
N GLU A 325 -11.96 -17.80 20.03
CA GLU A 325 -11.85 -18.58 21.28
C GLU A 325 -11.39 -17.70 22.45
N ALA A 326 -10.38 -16.85 22.25
CA ALA A 326 -9.88 -15.95 23.30
C ALA A 326 -10.93 -14.90 23.71
N VAL A 327 -11.73 -14.39 22.76
CA VAL A 327 -12.84 -13.46 23.03
C VAL A 327 -13.92 -14.13 23.90
N HIS A 328 -14.22 -15.41 23.64
CA HIS A 328 -15.23 -16.18 24.37
C HIS A 328 -14.72 -16.90 25.62
N ALA A 329 -13.42 -16.87 25.89
CA ALA A 329 -12.83 -17.47 27.08
C ALA A 329 -13.38 -16.83 28.38
N GLU A 330 -13.32 -17.57 29.49
CA GLU A 330 -13.55 -17.01 30.83
C GLU A 330 -12.40 -16.06 31.22
N GLY A 331 -12.71 -15.03 32.01
CA GLY A 331 -11.72 -14.06 32.47
C GLY A 331 -12.15 -12.61 32.26
N SER A 332 -11.35 -11.69 32.80
CA SER A 332 -11.60 -10.26 32.63
C SER A 332 -11.34 -9.82 31.18
N ARG A 333 -11.87 -8.65 30.80
CA ARG A 333 -11.60 -8.05 29.48
C ARG A 333 -10.10 -7.83 29.24
N ALA A 334 -9.34 -7.47 30.28
CA ALA A 334 -7.89 -7.31 30.19
C ALA A 334 -7.16 -8.64 29.95
N ASP A 335 -7.60 -9.75 30.58
CA ASP A 335 -7.02 -11.07 30.38
C ASP A 335 -7.22 -11.56 28.93
N LYS A 336 -8.41 -11.33 28.39
CA LYS A 336 -8.74 -11.63 26.98
C LYS A 336 -7.88 -10.80 26.03
N ALA A 337 -7.81 -9.49 26.28
CA ALA A 337 -6.99 -8.57 25.49
C ALA A 337 -5.51 -8.95 25.51
N ALA A 338 -4.97 -9.41 26.65
CA ALA A 338 -3.57 -9.85 26.76
C ALA A 338 -3.30 -11.09 25.91
N ARG A 339 -4.20 -12.08 25.94
CA ARG A 339 -4.09 -13.28 25.12
C ARG A 339 -4.17 -12.96 23.63
N ILE A 340 -5.05 -12.04 23.24
CA ILE A 340 -5.22 -11.60 21.85
C ILE A 340 -3.97 -10.82 21.38
N ALA A 341 -3.44 -9.90 22.19
CA ALA A 341 -2.22 -9.15 21.86
C ALA A 341 -1.02 -10.08 21.63
N GLU A 342 -0.86 -11.10 22.48
CA GLU A 342 0.18 -12.13 22.32
C GLU A 342 0.00 -12.93 21.02
N LEU A 343 -1.21 -13.42 20.75
CA LEU A 343 -1.52 -14.17 19.52
C LEU A 343 -1.21 -13.35 18.27
N LEU A 344 -1.67 -12.10 18.23
CA LEU A 344 -1.44 -11.19 17.11
C LEU A 344 0.04 -10.90 16.92
N ARG A 345 0.78 -10.58 18.00
CA ARG A 345 2.21 -10.29 17.90
C ARG A 345 3.00 -11.51 17.43
N VAL A 346 2.73 -12.68 17.98
CA VAL A 346 3.45 -13.92 17.63
C VAL A 346 3.16 -14.36 16.20
N ALA A 347 1.90 -14.27 15.76
CA ALA A 347 1.49 -14.66 14.41
C ALA A 347 2.02 -13.69 13.35
N SER A 348 1.88 -12.38 13.58
CA SER A 348 2.32 -11.35 12.62
C SER A 348 3.84 -11.10 12.62
N GLY A 349 4.53 -11.42 13.72
CA GLY A 349 5.94 -11.13 13.87
C GLY A 349 6.26 -9.64 14.07
N TYR A 350 5.26 -8.79 14.26
CA TYR A 350 5.48 -7.39 14.61
C TYR A 350 6.07 -7.24 16.01
N ARG A 351 6.77 -6.13 16.23
CA ARG A 351 7.56 -5.93 17.46
C ARG A 351 6.66 -5.76 18.67
N TRP A 352 5.53 -5.07 18.48
CA TRP A 352 4.63 -4.70 19.55
C TRP A 352 3.18 -4.67 19.04
N VAL A 353 2.25 -5.18 19.84
CA VAL A 353 0.80 -5.11 19.58
C VAL A 353 0.08 -4.71 20.88
N GLY A 354 -0.81 -3.73 20.79
CA GLY A 354 -1.65 -3.25 21.87
C GLY A 354 -3.13 -3.33 21.54
N ILE A 355 -3.95 -3.63 22.56
CA ILE A 355 -5.41 -3.64 22.47
C ILE A 355 -5.94 -2.56 23.40
N TYR A 356 -6.75 -1.66 22.85
CA TYR A 356 -7.23 -0.47 23.55
C TYR A 356 -8.75 -0.42 23.59
N GLU A 357 -9.30 0.16 24.66
CA GLU A 357 -10.70 0.59 24.73
C GLU A 357 -10.82 2.09 24.55
N ILE A 358 -11.97 2.49 23.99
CA ILE A 358 -12.35 3.89 23.87
C ILE A 358 -13.65 4.10 24.64
N ALA A 359 -13.58 4.93 25.68
CA ALA A 359 -14.72 5.28 26.52
C ALA A 359 -14.61 6.74 26.97
N GLU A 360 -15.71 7.49 26.88
CA GLU A 360 -15.83 8.85 27.43
C GLU A 360 -14.68 9.80 27.00
N ASN A 361 -14.35 9.79 25.69
CA ASN A 361 -13.25 10.56 25.09
C ASN A 361 -11.85 10.17 25.57
N MET A 362 -11.69 9.02 26.24
CA MET A 362 -10.41 8.48 26.67
C MET A 362 -10.09 7.19 25.95
N VAL A 363 -8.83 7.05 25.55
CA VAL A 363 -8.23 5.81 25.05
C VAL A 363 -7.51 5.17 26.22
N ARG A 364 -7.80 3.89 26.52
CA ARG A 364 -7.13 3.14 27.59
C ARG A 364 -6.58 1.82 27.05
N ASN A 365 -5.31 1.55 27.32
CA ASN A 365 -4.72 0.26 26.99
C ASN A 365 -5.34 -0.82 27.89
N LEU A 366 -5.98 -1.81 27.28
CA LEU A 366 -6.50 -2.99 27.98
C LEU A 366 -5.39 -4.00 28.24
N ALA A 367 -4.54 -4.22 27.22
CA ALA A 367 -3.35 -5.04 27.31
C ALA A 367 -2.41 -4.79 26.12
N TRP A 368 -1.23 -5.37 26.19
CA TRP A 368 -0.21 -5.31 25.14
C TRP A 368 0.69 -6.54 25.18
N SER A 369 1.40 -6.79 24.08
CA SER A 369 2.48 -7.75 23.99
C SER A 369 3.65 -7.09 23.25
N GLY A 370 4.88 -7.23 23.77
CA GLY A 370 6.06 -6.61 23.19
C GLY A 370 7.22 -6.51 24.19
N PRO A 371 8.30 -5.79 23.85
CA PRO A 371 9.49 -5.69 24.71
C PRO A 371 9.31 -4.82 25.95
N SER A 372 8.35 -3.90 25.96
CA SER A 372 8.10 -2.98 27.09
C SER A 372 6.68 -2.40 27.04
N ALA A 373 6.22 -1.90 28.19
CA ALA A 373 4.93 -1.25 28.34
C ALA A 373 4.83 0.04 27.52
N PRO A 374 3.62 0.44 27.08
CA PRO A 374 3.42 1.69 26.35
C PRO A 374 3.71 2.89 27.27
N ALA A 375 4.37 3.92 26.74
CA ALA A 375 4.69 5.14 27.51
C ALA A 375 3.44 5.88 28.00
N HIS A 376 2.33 5.79 27.25
CA HIS A 376 1.06 6.43 27.54
C HIS A 376 -0.08 5.40 27.56
N PRO A 377 -0.29 4.66 28.67
CA PRO A 377 -1.33 3.64 28.76
C PRO A 377 -2.75 4.21 28.79
N THR A 378 -2.90 5.52 29.00
CA THR A 378 -4.19 6.21 28.97
C THR A 378 -3.99 7.64 28.48
N PHE A 379 -4.74 8.06 27.47
CA PHE A 379 -4.65 9.39 26.88
C PHE A 379 -5.98 9.83 26.24
N PRO A 380 -6.20 11.14 26.02
CA PRO A 380 -7.42 11.64 25.38
C PRO A 380 -7.52 11.20 23.92
N THR A 381 -8.74 10.94 23.44
CA THR A 381 -9.06 10.66 22.02
C THR A 381 -8.69 11.79 21.06
N SER A 382 -8.37 12.98 21.57
CA SER A 382 -7.86 14.11 20.80
C SER A 382 -6.34 14.08 20.57
N GLN A 383 -5.64 13.05 21.02
CA GLN A 383 -4.17 12.96 21.00
C GLN A 383 -3.70 11.66 20.32
N GLY A 384 -2.53 11.71 19.69
CA GLY A 384 -1.89 10.55 19.06
C GLY A 384 -2.53 10.13 17.73
N LEU A 385 -1.96 9.11 17.11
CA LEU A 385 -2.48 8.57 15.85
C LEU A 385 -3.86 7.94 16.02
N THR A 386 -4.20 7.45 17.23
CA THR A 386 -5.53 6.94 17.55
C THR A 386 -6.62 7.97 17.31
N SER A 387 -6.33 9.26 17.51
CA SER A 387 -7.28 10.34 17.19
C SER A 387 -7.70 10.35 15.72
N SER A 388 -6.77 10.04 14.82
CA SER A 388 -7.04 9.96 13.38
C SER A 388 -7.88 8.72 13.06
N THR A 389 -7.63 7.59 13.71
CA THR A 389 -8.45 6.38 13.56
C THR A 389 -9.87 6.59 14.08
N VAL A 390 -10.03 7.25 15.24
CA VAL A 390 -11.35 7.60 15.80
C VAL A 390 -12.12 8.54 14.87
N ALA A 391 -11.45 9.57 14.34
CA ALA A 391 -12.09 10.55 13.47
C ALA A 391 -12.43 9.99 12.07
N THR A 392 -11.61 9.10 11.53
CA THR A 392 -11.79 8.55 10.17
C THR A 392 -12.56 7.24 10.14
N ARG A 393 -12.67 6.54 11.28
CA ARG A 393 -13.20 5.17 11.39
C ARG A 393 -12.50 4.20 10.44
N ALA A 394 -11.25 4.50 10.09
CA ALA A 394 -10.47 3.73 9.15
C ALA A 394 -9.09 3.44 9.75
N THR A 395 -8.49 2.33 9.32
CA THR A 395 -7.11 2.01 9.69
C THR A 395 -6.16 3.09 9.22
N VAL A 396 -5.39 3.61 10.17
CA VAL A 396 -4.34 4.59 9.94
C VAL A 396 -3.01 3.85 9.94
N VAL A 397 -2.25 4.01 8.86
CA VAL A 397 -0.89 3.48 8.73
C VAL A 397 0.04 4.68 8.62
N VAL A 398 1.03 4.75 9.49
CA VAL A 398 2.12 5.74 9.43
C VAL A 398 3.41 5.00 9.13
N ASN A 399 3.87 5.16 7.91
CA ASN A 399 5.03 4.45 7.38
C ASN A 399 6.38 5.00 7.88
N ASP A 400 6.41 6.24 8.35
CA ASP A 400 7.56 6.81 9.07
C ASP A 400 7.07 7.75 10.18
N VAL A 401 7.03 7.25 11.41
CA VAL A 401 6.55 8.03 12.56
C VAL A 401 7.47 9.22 12.90
N THR A 402 8.75 9.19 12.47
CA THR A 402 9.68 10.29 12.71
C THR A 402 9.38 11.54 11.87
N ALA A 403 8.59 11.38 10.82
CA ALA A 403 8.14 12.46 9.95
C ALA A 403 6.70 12.92 10.27
N ASP A 404 5.99 12.27 11.21
CA ASP A 404 4.60 12.58 11.53
C ASP A 404 4.47 13.38 12.86
N PRO A 405 4.03 14.65 12.81
CA PRO A 405 3.90 15.48 14.00
C PRO A 405 2.77 15.05 14.96
N ARG A 406 1.92 14.09 14.55
CA ARG A 406 0.82 13.55 15.37
C ARG A 406 1.25 12.35 16.21
N TYR A 407 2.42 11.79 15.94
CA TYR A 407 2.94 10.63 16.66
C TYR A 407 3.16 10.97 18.14
N LEU A 408 2.60 10.14 19.02
CA LEU A 408 2.96 10.14 20.43
C LEU A 408 3.94 9.00 20.63
N GLU A 409 5.13 9.32 21.13
CA GLU A 409 6.19 8.34 21.33
C GLU A 409 5.72 7.24 22.30
N ALA A 410 5.36 6.09 21.76
CA ALA A 410 5.02 4.90 22.54
C ALA A 410 6.30 4.16 22.96
N LEU A 411 7.26 4.04 22.03
CA LEU A 411 8.61 3.48 22.22
C LEU A 411 9.64 4.26 21.39
N ALA A 412 10.85 4.44 21.93
CA ALA A 412 11.88 5.33 21.35
C ALA A 412 12.43 4.90 19.97
N ASP A 413 12.32 3.61 19.63
CA ASP A 413 12.87 3.04 18.40
C ASP A 413 11.80 2.74 17.33
N THR A 414 10.54 3.11 17.56
CA THR A 414 9.46 2.87 16.60
C THR A 414 9.64 3.71 15.35
N ARG A 415 9.44 3.08 14.19
CA ARG A 415 9.64 3.67 12.86
C ARG A 415 8.38 3.63 12.01
N ALA A 416 7.47 2.69 12.24
CA ALA A 416 6.15 2.69 11.63
C ALA A 416 5.11 2.25 12.66
N GLU A 417 3.89 2.76 12.54
CA GLU A 417 2.75 2.43 13.41
C GLU A 417 1.49 2.22 12.57
N MET A 418 0.68 1.23 12.92
CA MET A 418 -0.63 0.95 12.31
C MET A 418 -1.68 0.83 13.40
N ILE A 419 -2.73 1.65 13.30
CA ILE A 419 -3.85 1.65 14.24
C ILE A 419 -5.14 1.26 13.51
N VAL A 420 -5.66 0.10 13.88
CA VAL A 420 -6.86 -0.51 13.30
C VAL A 420 -8.06 -0.26 14.23
N PRO A 421 -9.17 0.31 13.74
CA PRO A 421 -10.38 0.53 14.54
C PRO A 421 -11.15 -0.77 14.77
N ILE A 422 -11.68 -0.93 15.98
CA ILE A 422 -12.73 -1.90 16.29
C ILE A 422 -14.05 -1.12 16.25
N LEU A 423 -14.84 -1.36 15.21
CA LEU A 423 -16.07 -0.62 14.92
C LEU A 423 -17.28 -1.33 15.54
N ASP A 424 -18.08 -0.59 16.29
CA ASP A 424 -19.39 -1.06 16.71
C ASP A 424 -20.41 -0.83 15.57
N PRO A 425 -20.98 -1.89 14.98
CA PRO A 425 -21.94 -1.76 13.89
C PRO A 425 -23.26 -1.12 14.31
N ALA A 426 -23.59 -1.10 15.61
CA ALA A 426 -24.82 -0.48 16.11
C ALA A 426 -24.72 1.04 16.19
N SER A 427 -23.57 1.57 16.63
CA SER A 427 -23.33 3.02 16.74
C SER A 427 -22.53 3.60 15.58
N GLY A 428 -21.86 2.77 14.77
CA GLY A 428 -20.85 3.21 13.80
C GLY A 428 -19.60 3.82 14.46
N GLY A 429 -19.50 3.78 15.80
CA GLY A 429 -18.41 4.35 16.58
C GLY A 429 -17.20 3.42 16.71
N VAL A 430 -16.03 3.99 17.01
CA VAL A 430 -14.84 3.22 17.36
C VAL A 430 -14.87 2.90 18.85
N VAL A 431 -15.07 1.63 19.21
CA VAL A 431 -15.15 1.18 20.62
C VAL A 431 -13.80 0.70 21.18
N GLY A 432 -12.85 0.45 20.29
CA GLY A 432 -11.48 0.06 20.64
C GLY A 432 -10.55 0.18 19.45
N THR A 433 -9.26 -0.03 19.67
CA THR A 433 -8.27 -0.09 18.59
C THR A 433 -7.27 -1.21 18.83
N ILE A 434 -6.77 -1.77 17.73
CA ILE A 434 -5.54 -2.56 17.71
C ILE A 434 -4.43 -1.61 17.26
N ASP A 435 -3.38 -1.51 18.06
CA ASP A 435 -2.19 -0.72 17.76
C ASP A 435 -1.03 -1.66 17.49
N VAL A 436 -0.31 -1.46 16.39
CA VAL A 436 0.76 -2.34 15.92
C VAL A 436 1.97 -1.50 15.57
N GLU A 437 3.13 -1.82 16.14
CA GLU A 437 4.35 -1.07 15.93
C GLU A 437 5.47 -1.89 15.26
N SER A 438 6.27 -1.21 14.45
CA SER A 438 7.50 -1.75 13.86
C SER A 438 8.69 -0.81 14.08
N ASP A 439 9.86 -1.41 14.27
CA ASP A 439 11.17 -0.75 14.28
C ASP A 439 11.71 -0.44 12.86
N ARG A 440 10.92 -0.72 11.82
CA ARG A 440 11.23 -0.41 10.42
C ARG A 440 10.23 0.56 9.82
N ALA A 441 10.70 1.50 9.01
CA ALA A 441 9.83 2.34 8.20
C ALA A 441 9.23 1.50 7.05
N ASN A 442 8.04 1.88 6.57
CA ASN A 442 7.26 1.17 5.53
C ASN A 442 7.04 -0.31 5.85
N ALA A 443 6.72 -0.62 7.11
CA ALA A 443 6.64 -2.00 7.60
C ALA A 443 5.30 -2.71 7.34
N PHE A 444 4.25 -1.95 7.05
CA PHE A 444 2.88 -2.47 6.90
C PHE A 444 2.51 -2.54 5.43
N SER A 445 2.12 -3.73 4.98
CA SER A 445 1.50 -3.94 3.68
C SER A 445 -0.03 -3.80 3.76
N LEU A 446 -0.67 -3.76 2.59
CA LEU A 446 -2.13 -3.86 2.47
C LEU A 446 -2.67 -5.17 3.09
N THR A 447 -1.94 -6.27 2.92
CA THR A 447 -2.29 -7.56 3.52
C THR A 447 -2.28 -7.50 5.04
N ASP A 448 -1.24 -6.89 5.62
CA ASP A 448 -1.14 -6.73 7.07
C ASP A 448 -2.34 -5.92 7.58
N ARG A 449 -2.61 -4.77 6.96
CA ARG A 449 -3.76 -3.94 7.27
C ARG A 449 -5.08 -4.73 7.25
N ARG A 450 -5.38 -5.43 6.16
CA ARG A 450 -6.64 -6.17 6.01
C ARG A 450 -6.75 -7.30 7.04
N THR A 451 -5.67 -8.03 7.28
CA THR A 451 -5.63 -9.12 8.26
C THR A 451 -5.95 -8.59 9.66
N PHE A 452 -5.37 -7.44 10.03
CA PHE A 452 -5.67 -6.80 11.31
C PHE A 452 -7.09 -6.21 11.36
N GLU A 453 -7.64 -5.71 10.24
CA GLU A 453 -9.04 -5.29 10.12
C GLU A 453 -10.01 -6.48 10.38
N GLU A 454 -9.74 -7.66 9.81
CA GLU A 454 -10.50 -8.89 10.10
C GLU A 454 -10.37 -9.35 11.56
N CYS A 455 -9.17 -9.20 12.15
CA CYS A 455 -8.97 -9.44 13.56
C CYS A 455 -9.80 -8.47 14.42
N ALA A 456 -9.90 -7.21 14.03
CA ALA A 456 -10.69 -6.21 14.74
C ALA A 456 -12.18 -6.59 14.76
N GLU A 457 -12.72 -7.10 13.65
CA GLU A 457 -14.08 -7.65 13.59
C GLU A 457 -14.24 -8.87 14.52
N ALA A 458 -13.26 -9.78 14.54
CA ALA A 458 -13.29 -10.95 15.42
C ALA A 458 -13.22 -10.58 16.91
N ILE A 459 -12.56 -9.46 17.25
CA ILE A 459 -12.37 -8.98 18.63
C ILE A 459 -13.60 -8.22 19.15
N LEU A 460 -14.40 -7.61 18.27
CA LEU A 460 -15.57 -6.78 18.61
C LEU A 460 -16.49 -7.35 19.73
N PRO A 461 -16.84 -8.66 19.78
CA PRO A 461 -17.73 -9.17 20.81
C PRO A 461 -17.20 -8.97 22.24
N MET A 462 -15.89 -8.83 22.42
CA MET A 462 -15.25 -8.51 23.71
C MET A 462 -15.71 -7.14 24.26
N TYR A 463 -16.06 -6.20 23.38
CA TYR A 463 -16.52 -4.84 23.72
C TYR A 463 -18.03 -4.76 23.88
N SER A 464 -18.78 -5.70 23.31
CA SER A 464 -20.25 -5.70 23.28
C SER A 464 -20.89 -6.44 24.46
N ALA A 465 -20.11 -7.17 25.27
CA ALA A 465 -20.63 -7.88 26.44
C ALA A 465 -20.96 -6.88 27.58
N PRO A 466 -22.15 -7.00 28.23
CA PRO A 466 -22.45 -6.20 29.41
C PRO A 466 -21.40 -6.47 30.48
N VAL A 467 -20.86 -5.41 31.08
CA VAL A 467 -19.98 -5.51 32.24
C VAL A 467 -20.82 -6.13 33.36
N THR A 468 -20.70 -7.45 33.57
CA THR A 468 -21.16 -8.06 34.82
C THR A 468 -20.25 -7.55 35.91
N GLY A 469 -20.79 -6.62 36.70
CA GLY A 469 -20.13 -6.03 37.87
C GLY A 469 -20.01 -6.99 39.06
#